data_AF-A0A844XNB1-F1
#
_entry.id   AF-A0A844XNB1-F1
#
_cell.length_a   1.000
_cell.length_b   1.000
_cell.length_c   1.000
_cell.angle_alpha   90.00
_cell.angle_beta   90.00
_cell.angle_gamma   90.00
#
_symmetry.space_group_name_H-M   'P 1'
#
loop_
_entity.id
_entity.type
_entity.pdbx_description
1 polymer ?
#
loop_
_entity_poly.entity_id
_entity_poly.type
_entity_poly.pdbx_seq_one_letter_code
_entity_poly.pdbx_strand_id
1 'polypeptide(L)'
;MVRKWIILIFGAILATTLAAYLAMPVIGELITPGPLSKAHAELEDNCLSCHVPFLSGQQDNRCLSCHVDVAEDIERDEGFHGKSPRVARESCASCHSDHKGLGFDIAAFDEQKFDHRLTDFPLTGAHAELTCASCHKPSQAFRVAPTTCVACHKKDDTHDGRLGEKCEGCHTTSNWTQTRAFDHSITGFNLLGKHRAVTCEGCHANRRFEGTPTTCVACHRNDDIHEGSKGDKCESCHVATGWEFVNFDHSRDTRFPLTGSHRATTCVQCHGKGERIKRPPMTCFGCHAEDDVHKGSYGRDCASCHKTTTWSSVSFDHARFGFPLRGAHAAIACKTCHVQPAGKVKLPTTCAGCHSSDDPHRGQLGRTCASCHTESRWRPASGFDHDATAFRLAGRHRAVTCTACHANLTFQAKGTTCIACHADTRHAGRFGRAPNCAQCHDTSDWQSWTFDHGRQTSFPLDGRHARLSCYACHGQETQSARIGSTCSQCHSADDIHRGEFGSNCAECHTTGSWSELITRTSMVRRRRRFRKGKVS
;
A
#
# COMPACT_ATOMS: atom_id res chain seq x y z
N MET A 1 -10.96 -116.10 66.51
CA MET A 1 -12.28 -115.42 66.44
C MET A 1 -12.28 -114.14 65.59
N VAL A 2 -11.17 -113.41 65.44
CA VAL A 2 -11.11 -112.11 64.72
C VAL A 2 -11.38 -112.20 63.19
N ARG A 3 -11.00 -113.29 62.53
CA ARG A 3 -11.10 -113.44 61.06
C ARG A 3 -12.54 -113.58 60.52
N LYS A 4 -13.48 -114.08 61.32
CA LYS A 4 -14.90 -114.18 60.93
C LYS A 4 -15.64 -112.83 61.00
N TRP A 5 -15.25 -111.96 61.93
CA TRP A 5 -15.85 -110.63 62.07
C TRP A 5 -15.38 -109.66 60.98
N ILE A 6 -14.13 -109.75 60.52
CA ILE A 6 -13.63 -108.91 59.41
C ILE A 6 -14.35 -109.22 58.10
N ILE A 7 -14.63 -110.50 57.80
CA ILE A 7 -15.35 -110.89 56.57
C ILE A 7 -16.83 -110.46 56.64
N LEU A 8 -17.46 -110.54 57.82
CA LEU A 8 -18.85 -110.07 58.00
C LEU A 8 -18.97 -108.54 57.92
N ILE A 9 -17.98 -107.80 58.45
CA ILE A 9 -17.96 -106.32 58.37
C ILE A 9 -17.65 -105.85 56.95
N PHE A 10 -16.67 -106.46 56.26
CA PHE A 10 -16.40 -106.14 54.84
C PHE A 10 -17.56 -106.53 53.93
N GLY A 11 -18.22 -107.67 54.18
CA GLY A 11 -19.43 -108.08 53.44
C GLY A 11 -20.60 -107.13 53.67
N ALA A 12 -20.80 -106.64 54.90
CA ALA A 12 -21.84 -105.67 55.22
C ALA A 12 -21.56 -104.28 54.64
N ILE A 13 -20.31 -103.80 54.65
CA ILE A 13 -19.91 -102.53 54.02
C ILE A 13 -20.01 -102.63 52.49
N LEU A 14 -19.57 -103.74 51.90
CA LEU A 14 -19.70 -103.95 50.45
C LEU A 14 -21.18 -104.04 50.04
N ALA A 15 -22.03 -104.73 50.82
CA ALA A 15 -23.47 -104.81 50.55
C ALA A 15 -24.20 -103.47 50.74
N THR A 16 -23.82 -102.64 51.72
CA THR A 16 -24.42 -101.30 51.89
C THR A 16 -23.92 -100.30 50.84
N THR A 17 -22.65 -100.36 50.44
CA THR A 17 -22.15 -99.55 49.31
C THR A 17 -22.77 -99.97 47.98
N LEU A 18 -22.99 -101.27 47.74
CA LEU A 18 -23.64 -101.77 46.52
C LEU A 18 -25.14 -101.44 46.51
N ALA A 19 -25.83 -101.52 47.66
CA ALA A 19 -27.21 -101.08 47.78
C ALA A 19 -27.36 -99.55 47.61
N ALA A 20 -26.40 -98.75 48.10
CA ALA A 20 -26.36 -97.31 47.86
C ALA A 20 -26.05 -96.97 46.39
N TYR A 21 -25.17 -97.73 45.73
CA TYR A 21 -24.86 -97.56 44.30
C TYR A 21 -26.03 -97.99 43.40
N LEU A 22 -26.75 -99.07 43.76
CA LEU A 22 -27.92 -99.56 43.04
C LEU A 22 -29.20 -98.77 43.34
N ALA A 23 -29.24 -97.99 44.43
CA ALA A 23 -30.34 -97.07 44.76
C ALA A 23 -30.20 -95.68 44.14
N MET A 24 -29.03 -95.32 43.60
CA MET A 24 -28.80 -94.04 42.93
C MET A 24 -29.67 -93.76 41.68
N PRO A 25 -30.15 -94.74 40.88
CA PRO A 25 -31.04 -94.42 39.76
C PRO A 25 -32.51 -94.22 40.19
N VAL A 26 -32.92 -94.65 41.39
CA VAL A 26 -34.35 -94.66 41.79
C VAL A 26 -34.79 -93.35 42.46
N ILE A 27 -33.85 -92.53 42.96
CA ILE A 27 -34.19 -91.22 43.55
C ILE A 27 -34.43 -90.15 42.46
N GLY A 28 -33.93 -90.35 41.24
CA GLY A 28 -34.13 -89.42 40.12
C GLY A 28 -35.52 -89.47 39.48
N GLU A 29 -36.28 -90.53 39.69
CA GLU A 29 -37.60 -90.76 39.07
C GLU A 29 -38.77 -90.13 39.84
N LEU A 30 -38.57 -89.69 41.09
CA LEU A 30 -39.67 -89.33 42.00
C LEU A 30 -40.02 -87.83 42.04
N ILE A 31 -39.35 -86.98 41.26
CA ILE A 31 -39.61 -85.53 41.24
C ILE A 31 -39.49 -85.00 39.80
N THR A 32 -40.46 -85.31 38.94
CA THR A 32 -40.61 -84.62 37.64
C THR A 32 -41.41 -83.32 37.87
N PRO A 33 -40.86 -82.14 37.51
CA PRO A 33 -41.56 -80.85 37.73
C PRO A 33 -42.82 -80.67 36.87
N GLY A 34 -43.00 -81.53 35.87
CA GLY A 34 -44.04 -81.49 34.85
C GLY A 34 -43.52 -82.06 33.52
N PRO A 35 -44.41 -82.29 32.53
CA PRO A 35 -44.02 -82.77 31.21
C PRO A 35 -43.15 -81.76 30.45
N LEU A 36 -42.28 -82.22 29.55
CA LEU A 36 -41.46 -81.35 28.72
C LEU A 36 -42.29 -80.52 27.73
N SER A 37 -41.68 -79.46 27.22
CA SER A 37 -42.20 -78.64 26.13
C SER A 37 -42.36 -79.47 24.85
N LYS A 38 -43.24 -79.04 23.95
CA LYS A 38 -43.46 -79.73 22.66
C LYS A 38 -42.18 -79.88 21.84
N ALA A 39 -41.26 -78.93 21.93
CA ALA A 39 -39.99 -78.95 21.19
C ALA A 39 -39.05 -80.07 21.66
N HIS A 40 -39.16 -80.48 22.93
CA HIS A 40 -38.32 -81.51 23.54
C HIS A 40 -39.12 -82.78 23.94
N ALA A 41 -40.37 -82.93 23.46
CA ALA A 41 -41.26 -84.02 23.87
C ALA A 41 -40.67 -85.43 23.60
N GLU A 42 -39.81 -85.58 22.60
CA GLU A 42 -39.14 -86.85 22.29
C GLU A 42 -38.06 -87.24 23.32
N LEU A 43 -37.68 -86.32 24.22
CA LEU A 43 -36.64 -86.51 25.24
C LEU A 43 -37.21 -86.82 26.63
N GLU A 44 -38.52 -86.97 26.78
CA GLU A 44 -39.23 -87.13 28.07
C GLU A 44 -38.62 -88.25 28.94
N ASP A 45 -38.29 -89.38 28.32
CA ASP A 45 -37.73 -90.56 28.99
C ASP A 45 -36.19 -90.55 29.10
N ASN A 46 -35.52 -89.49 28.62
CA ASN A 46 -34.06 -89.42 28.56
C ASN A 46 -33.49 -88.21 29.31
N CYS A 47 -33.70 -88.21 30.63
CA CYS A 47 -33.36 -87.09 31.53
C CYS A 47 -31.88 -86.68 31.49
N LEU A 48 -30.98 -87.64 31.23
CA LEU A 48 -29.53 -87.41 31.15
C LEU A 48 -29.10 -86.64 29.89
N SER A 49 -30.01 -86.44 28.93
CA SER A 49 -29.76 -85.56 27.78
C SER A 49 -29.58 -84.10 28.20
N CYS A 50 -30.25 -83.69 29.29
CA CYS A 50 -30.25 -82.31 29.76
C CYS A 50 -29.61 -82.18 31.15
N HIS A 51 -29.75 -83.17 32.03
CA HIS A 51 -29.24 -83.10 33.39
C HIS A 51 -27.90 -83.82 33.57
N VAL A 52 -26.91 -83.10 34.11
CA VAL A 52 -25.64 -83.66 34.57
C VAL A 52 -25.75 -83.94 36.07
N PRO A 53 -25.71 -85.23 36.50
CA PRO A 53 -25.82 -85.58 37.92
C PRO A 53 -24.76 -84.85 38.77
N PHE A 54 -25.19 -84.30 39.91
CA PHE A 54 -24.34 -83.62 40.91
C PHE A 54 -23.60 -82.35 40.44
N LEU A 55 -23.86 -81.85 39.22
CA LEU A 55 -23.22 -80.66 38.65
C LEU A 55 -24.24 -79.72 37.98
N SER A 56 -25.00 -78.96 38.78
CA SER A 56 -26.01 -78.02 38.28
C SER A 56 -25.45 -76.92 37.37
N GLY A 57 -24.19 -76.50 37.58
CA GLY A 57 -23.54 -75.45 36.78
C GLY A 57 -22.98 -75.89 35.42
N GLN A 58 -23.15 -77.14 35.00
CA GLN A 58 -22.68 -77.64 33.69
C GLN A 58 -23.81 -78.06 32.75
N GLN A 59 -25.07 -77.79 33.12
CA GLN A 59 -26.23 -78.16 32.31
C GLN A 59 -26.32 -77.34 31.02
N ASP A 60 -25.87 -76.08 31.02
CA ASP A 60 -25.88 -75.21 29.85
C ASP A 60 -25.08 -75.79 28.66
N ASN A 61 -23.97 -76.50 28.94
CA ASN A 61 -23.18 -77.17 27.90
C ASN A 61 -23.98 -78.27 27.18
N ARG A 62 -24.97 -78.88 27.84
CA ARG A 62 -25.88 -79.86 27.21
C ARG A 62 -26.84 -79.17 26.26
N CYS A 63 -27.41 -78.04 26.68
CA CYS A 63 -28.25 -77.21 25.82
C CYS A 63 -27.50 -76.82 24.54
N LEU A 64 -26.28 -76.29 24.70
CA LEU A 64 -25.46 -75.81 23.57
C LEU A 64 -24.99 -76.93 22.63
N SER A 65 -24.87 -78.17 23.12
CA SER A 65 -24.48 -79.32 22.27
C SER A 65 -25.52 -79.69 21.21
N CYS A 66 -26.79 -79.38 21.45
CA CYS A 66 -27.87 -79.55 20.47
C CYS A 66 -28.23 -78.22 19.78
N HIS A 67 -28.15 -77.10 20.49
CA HIS A 67 -28.40 -75.76 19.96
C HIS A 67 -27.12 -75.12 19.40
N VAL A 68 -26.54 -75.78 18.39
CA VAL A 68 -25.25 -75.41 17.80
C VAL A 68 -25.20 -73.97 17.29
N ASP A 69 -26.29 -73.48 16.69
CA ASP A 69 -26.33 -72.10 16.19
C ASP A 69 -26.33 -71.06 17.32
N VAL A 70 -26.88 -71.41 18.49
CA VAL A 70 -26.85 -70.54 19.68
C VAL A 70 -25.46 -70.59 20.32
N ALA A 71 -24.82 -71.76 20.31
CA ALA A 71 -23.43 -71.91 20.74
C ALA A 71 -22.49 -71.07 19.88
N GLU A 72 -22.68 -71.07 18.57
CA GLU A 72 -21.90 -70.26 17.63
C GLU A 72 -22.15 -68.75 17.83
N ASP A 73 -23.40 -68.33 17.99
CA ASP A 73 -23.75 -66.93 18.32
C ASP A 73 -22.96 -66.47 19.57
N ILE A 74 -22.94 -67.29 20.63
CA ILE A 74 -22.22 -67.00 21.88
C ILE A 74 -20.70 -66.97 21.67
N GLU A 75 -20.15 -67.90 20.90
CA GLU A 75 -18.70 -67.95 20.65
C GLU A 75 -18.20 -66.75 19.83
N ARG A 76 -19.04 -66.25 18.90
CA ARG A 76 -18.67 -65.17 17.97
C ARG A 76 -19.10 -63.77 18.42
N ASP A 77 -19.77 -63.65 19.57
CA ASP A 77 -20.44 -62.43 20.01
C ASP A 77 -21.44 -61.89 18.95
N GLU A 78 -22.09 -62.79 18.22
CA GLU A 78 -23.08 -62.52 17.17
C GLU A 78 -24.51 -62.84 17.67
N GLY A 79 -25.52 -62.34 16.96
CA GLY A 79 -26.91 -62.55 17.31
C GLY A 79 -27.31 -61.98 18.67
N PHE A 80 -28.50 -62.37 19.14
CA PHE A 80 -28.98 -61.95 20.47
C PHE A 80 -28.22 -62.62 21.61
N HIS A 81 -27.97 -63.92 21.47
CA HIS A 81 -27.39 -64.70 22.57
C HIS A 81 -25.92 -64.38 22.81
N GLY A 82 -25.12 -64.07 21.78
CA GLY A 82 -23.73 -63.62 21.98
C GLY A 82 -23.62 -62.21 22.52
N LYS A 83 -24.50 -61.29 22.09
CA LYS A 83 -24.43 -59.88 22.51
C LYS A 83 -25.09 -59.58 23.85
N SER A 84 -25.96 -60.46 24.34
CA SER A 84 -26.72 -60.23 25.56
C SER A 84 -25.84 -60.41 26.82
N PRO A 85 -25.62 -59.35 27.62
CA PRO A 85 -24.87 -59.46 28.87
C PRO A 85 -25.54 -60.38 29.90
N ARG A 86 -26.85 -60.62 29.73
CA ARG A 86 -27.63 -61.50 30.57
C ARG A 86 -27.30 -62.97 30.30
N VAL A 87 -27.19 -63.34 29.02
CA VAL A 87 -26.82 -64.69 28.59
C VAL A 87 -25.41 -65.04 29.06
N ALA A 88 -24.48 -64.08 29.06
CA ALA A 88 -23.12 -64.29 29.57
C ALA A 88 -23.02 -64.54 31.09
N ARG A 89 -24.08 -64.29 31.86
CA ARG A 89 -24.06 -64.32 33.34
C ARG A 89 -25.08 -65.27 33.96
N GLU A 90 -26.15 -65.59 33.25
CA GLU A 90 -27.23 -66.45 33.72
C GLU A 90 -27.23 -67.78 32.97
N SER A 91 -27.68 -68.85 33.62
CA SER A 91 -27.86 -70.15 32.95
C SER A 91 -29.01 -70.10 31.95
N CYS A 92 -28.99 -70.93 30.90
CA CYS A 92 -30.04 -70.99 29.88
C CYS A 92 -31.43 -71.16 30.51
N ALA A 93 -31.53 -71.97 31.57
CA ALA A 93 -32.78 -72.29 32.27
C ALA A 93 -33.45 -71.09 32.97
N SER A 94 -32.74 -69.99 33.21
CA SER A 94 -33.30 -68.78 33.84
C SER A 94 -34.30 -68.06 32.91
N CYS A 95 -34.12 -68.21 31.60
CA CYS A 95 -35.01 -67.71 30.57
C CYS A 95 -35.79 -68.84 29.88
N HIS A 96 -35.13 -69.97 29.61
CA HIS A 96 -35.68 -71.11 28.90
C HIS A 96 -35.97 -72.26 29.86
N SER A 97 -37.05 -72.13 30.63
CA SER A 97 -37.48 -73.20 31.54
C SER A 97 -38.30 -74.26 30.80
N ASP A 98 -37.76 -75.46 30.69
CA ASP A 98 -38.53 -76.65 30.29
C ASP A 98 -39.35 -77.21 31.47
N HIS A 99 -40.10 -78.30 31.28
CA HIS A 99 -41.01 -78.90 32.27
C HIS A 99 -42.28 -78.11 32.62
N LYS A 100 -42.70 -77.19 31.76
CA LYS A 100 -43.97 -76.44 31.91
C LYS A 100 -45.11 -77.01 31.05
N GLY A 101 -44.88 -78.17 30.44
CA GLY A 101 -45.83 -78.92 29.63
C GLY A 101 -45.83 -78.58 28.14
N LEU A 102 -46.49 -79.45 27.36
CA LEU A 102 -46.49 -79.43 25.90
C LEU A 102 -46.98 -78.11 25.29
N GLY A 103 -47.85 -77.37 25.99
CA GLY A 103 -48.37 -76.08 25.53
C GLY A 103 -47.47 -74.88 25.84
N PHE A 104 -46.38 -75.06 26.58
CA PHE A 104 -45.49 -73.97 26.95
C PHE A 104 -44.51 -73.64 25.83
N ASP A 105 -44.46 -72.36 25.45
CA ASP A 105 -43.45 -71.85 24.54
C ASP A 105 -42.18 -71.50 25.31
N ILE A 106 -41.18 -72.36 25.18
CA ILE A 106 -39.87 -72.21 25.84
C ILE A 106 -39.06 -71.02 25.32
N ALA A 107 -39.35 -70.55 24.10
CA ALA A 107 -38.61 -69.47 23.44
C ALA A 107 -39.42 -68.15 23.38
N ALA A 108 -40.52 -68.06 24.13
CA ALA A 108 -41.32 -66.85 24.19
C ALA A 108 -40.50 -65.67 24.73
N PHE A 109 -40.58 -64.54 24.04
CA PHE A 109 -40.00 -63.28 24.47
C PHE A 109 -41.04 -62.15 24.38
N ASP A 110 -40.76 -61.06 25.08
CA ASP A 110 -41.62 -59.87 25.03
C ASP A 110 -41.21 -59.03 23.80
N GLU A 111 -42.03 -59.10 22.75
CA GLU A 111 -41.83 -58.32 21.52
C GLU A 111 -41.75 -56.81 21.78
N GLN A 112 -42.44 -56.29 22.80
CA GLN A 112 -42.46 -54.84 23.10
C GLN A 112 -41.20 -54.39 23.84
N LYS A 113 -40.50 -55.31 24.51
CA LYS A 113 -39.28 -55.02 25.28
C LYS A 113 -38.01 -55.53 24.61
N PHE A 114 -38.13 -56.15 23.45
CA PHE A 114 -36.98 -56.68 22.72
C PHE A 114 -36.08 -55.53 22.26
N ASP A 115 -34.78 -55.64 22.55
CA ASP A 115 -33.80 -54.58 22.26
C ASP A 115 -32.91 -54.97 21.07
N HIS A 116 -33.15 -54.36 19.92
CA HIS A 116 -32.34 -54.58 18.71
C HIS A 116 -30.88 -54.13 18.84
N ARG A 117 -30.52 -53.34 19.86
CA ARG A 117 -29.11 -53.01 20.14
C ARG A 117 -28.31 -54.23 20.59
N LEU A 118 -28.99 -55.27 21.06
CA LEU A 118 -28.41 -56.56 21.40
C LEU A 118 -28.41 -57.53 20.21
N THR A 119 -28.45 -57.05 18.96
CA THR A 119 -28.45 -57.91 17.77
C THR A 119 -27.40 -57.45 16.76
N ASP A 120 -27.26 -58.15 15.63
CA ASP A 120 -26.37 -57.77 14.53
C ASP A 120 -26.89 -56.61 13.69
N PHE A 121 -28.15 -56.23 13.88
CA PHE A 121 -28.78 -55.14 13.15
C PHE A 121 -29.43 -54.16 14.13
N PRO A 122 -28.65 -53.22 14.71
CA PRO A 122 -29.21 -52.17 15.53
C PRO A 122 -30.08 -51.26 14.66
N LEU A 123 -31.35 -51.10 15.06
CA LEU A 123 -32.27 -50.20 14.35
C LEU A 123 -31.83 -48.76 14.54
N THR A 124 -31.53 -48.07 13.44
CA THR A 124 -31.12 -46.68 13.43
C THR A 124 -31.95 -45.87 12.44
N GLY A 125 -32.13 -44.59 12.74
CA GLY A 125 -32.88 -43.67 11.89
C GLY A 125 -34.33 -44.14 11.68
N ALA A 126 -34.81 -44.08 10.44
CA ALA A 126 -36.18 -44.44 10.09
C ALA A 126 -36.52 -45.92 10.35
N HIS A 127 -35.52 -46.80 10.42
CA HIS A 127 -35.75 -48.22 10.71
C HIS A 127 -36.22 -48.48 12.14
N ALA A 128 -35.95 -47.56 13.08
CA ALA A 128 -36.38 -47.69 14.49
C ALA A 128 -37.89 -47.51 14.67
N GLU A 129 -38.57 -46.88 13.70
CA GLU A 129 -40.01 -46.60 13.73
C GLU A 129 -40.84 -47.67 12.99
N LEU A 130 -40.18 -48.69 12.43
CA LEU A 130 -40.85 -49.75 11.67
C LEU A 130 -41.47 -50.81 12.59
N THR A 131 -42.53 -51.46 12.09
CA THR A 131 -43.14 -52.60 12.76
C THR A 131 -42.35 -53.88 12.52
N CYS A 132 -42.39 -54.82 13.47
CA CYS A 132 -41.65 -56.10 13.41
C CYS A 132 -41.89 -56.85 12.07
N ALA A 133 -43.15 -56.89 11.62
CA ALA A 133 -43.57 -57.57 10.40
C ALA A 133 -43.00 -56.96 9.11
N SER A 134 -42.47 -55.73 9.16
CA SER A 134 -41.82 -55.09 8.01
C SER A 134 -40.49 -55.76 7.65
N CYS A 135 -39.84 -56.37 8.65
CA CYS A 135 -38.55 -57.05 8.49
C CYS A 135 -38.66 -58.57 8.71
N HIS A 136 -39.45 -59.00 9.69
CA HIS A 136 -39.60 -60.40 10.08
C HIS A 136 -40.85 -61.00 9.46
N LYS A 137 -40.65 -61.95 8.53
CA LYS A 137 -41.75 -62.59 7.82
C LYS A 137 -42.45 -63.63 8.71
N PRO A 138 -43.79 -63.77 8.59
CA PRO A 138 -44.52 -64.83 9.28
C PRO A 138 -43.93 -66.22 8.96
N SER A 139 -43.87 -67.08 9.98
CA SER A 139 -43.37 -68.46 9.87
C SER A 139 -41.88 -68.60 9.51
N GLN A 140 -41.08 -67.53 9.65
CA GLN A 140 -39.63 -67.59 9.59
C GLN A 140 -39.03 -67.28 10.97
N ALA A 141 -37.92 -67.92 11.29
CA ALA A 141 -37.20 -67.61 12.52
C ALA A 141 -36.71 -66.15 12.48
N PHE A 142 -36.87 -65.39 13.56
CA PHE A 142 -36.47 -63.98 13.60
C PHE A 142 -34.99 -63.77 13.21
N ARG A 143 -34.12 -64.75 13.49
CA ARG A 143 -32.69 -64.75 13.15
C ARG A 143 -32.35 -64.72 11.66
N VAL A 144 -33.27 -65.12 10.77
CA VAL A 144 -32.96 -65.22 9.33
C VAL A 144 -33.24 -63.94 8.54
N ALA A 145 -33.68 -62.88 9.22
CA ALA A 145 -33.96 -61.61 8.56
C ALA A 145 -32.67 -61.03 7.92
N PRO A 146 -32.74 -60.54 6.67
CA PRO A 146 -31.58 -59.95 6.00
C PRO A 146 -31.09 -58.68 6.70
N THR A 147 -29.77 -58.51 6.79
CA THR A 147 -29.13 -57.39 7.50
C THR A 147 -28.36 -56.42 6.60
N THR A 148 -28.22 -56.72 5.30
CA THR A 148 -27.54 -55.83 4.35
C THR A 148 -28.53 -54.90 3.65
N CYS A 149 -28.08 -53.68 3.34
CA CYS A 149 -28.92 -52.66 2.69
C CYS A 149 -29.53 -53.18 1.38
N VAL A 150 -28.69 -53.77 0.51
CA VAL A 150 -29.11 -54.23 -0.82
C VAL A 150 -30.07 -55.42 -0.73
N ALA A 151 -29.98 -56.28 0.29
CA ALA A 151 -30.92 -57.40 0.44
C ALA A 151 -32.38 -56.93 0.62
N CYS A 152 -32.59 -55.76 1.21
CA CYS A 152 -33.91 -55.13 1.37
C CYS A 152 -34.21 -54.09 0.28
N HIS A 153 -33.24 -53.23 -0.04
CA HIS A 153 -33.43 -52.02 -0.85
C HIS A 153 -32.91 -52.14 -2.29
N LYS A 154 -32.72 -53.35 -2.83
CA LYS A 154 -32.25 -53.54 -4.22
C LYS A 154 -33.08 -52.79 -5.26
N LYS A 155 -34.40 -52.67 -5.05
CA LYS A 155 -35.32 -51.99 -5.97
C LYS A 155 -35.37 -50.48 -5.75
N ASP A 156 -34.89 -50.01 -4.60
CA ASP A 156 -34.89 -48.59 -4.21
C ASP A 156 -33.58 -47.90 -4.63
N ASP A 157 -32.58 -48.67 -5.10
CA ASP A 157 -31.31 -48.13 -5.58
C ASP A 157 -31.48 -47.39 -6.92
N THR A 158 -31.57 -46.06 -6.85
CA THR A 158 -31.65 -45.18 -8.01
C THR A 158 -30.35 -45.09 -8.84
N HIS A 159 -29.27 -45.75 -8.39
CA HIS A 159 -27.99 -45.80 -9.09
C HIS A 159 -27.83 -47.05 -9.96
N ASP A 160 -28.82 -47.94 -10.00
CA ASP A 160 -28.82 -49.18 -10.79
C ASP A 160 -27.59 -50.08 -10.50
N GLY A 161 -27.13 -50.14 -9.24
CA GLY A 161 -25.98 -50.94 -8.81
C GLY A 161 -24.61 -50.39 -9.22
N ARG A 162 -24.54 -49.19 -9.81
CA ARG A 162 -23.27 -48.61 -10.33
C ARG A 162 -22.30 -48.12 -9.25
N LEU A 163 -22.77 -47.93 -8.01
CA LEU A 163 -21.98 -47.41 -6.89
C LEU A 163 -21.55 -48.47 -5.86
N GLY A 164 -21.85 -49.75 -6.13
CA GLY A 164 -21.58 -50.85 -5.19
C GLY A 164 -22.59 -50.94 -4.06
N GLU A 165 -22.33 -51.81 -3.08
CA GLU A 165 -23.30 -52.18 -2.03
C GLU A 165 -23.14 -51.39 -0.71
N LYS A 166 -22.08 -50.59 -0.58
CA LYS A 166 -21.76 -49.82 0.64
C LYS A 166 -22.48 -48.47 0.66
N CYS A 167 -23.80 -48.52 0.82
CA CYS A 167 -24.65 -47.33 0.79
C CYS A 167 -24.31 -46.31 1.89
N GLU A 168 -23.84 -46.75 3.05
CA GLU A 168 -23.53 -45.96 4.24
C GLU A 168 -22.36 -44.97 4.06
N GLY A 169 -21.58 -45.12 3.00
CA GLY A 169 -20.58 -44.14 2.59
C GLY A 169 -21.21 -42.82 2.15
N CYS A 170 -22.43 -42.88 1.60
CA CYS A 170 -23.12 -41.71 1.05
C CYS A 170 -24.47 -41.46 1.72
N HIS A 171 -25.22 -42.48 2.11
CA HIS A 171 -26.56 -42.33 2.67
C HIS A 171 -26.58 -42.49 4.18
N THR A 172 -27.61 -41.93 4.82
CA THR A 172 -27.88 -42.14 6.25
C THR A 172 -29.21 -42.83 6.43
N THR A 173 -29.32 -43.67 7.47
CA THR A 173 -30.57 -44.35 7.81
C THR A 173 -31.63 -43.39 8.37
N SER A 174 -31.25 -42.20 8.83
CA SER A 174 -32.17 -41.17 9.33
C SER A 174 -32.81 -40.34 8.22
N ASN A 175 -32.07 -40.06 7.15
CA ASN A 175 -32.57 -39.34 5.98
C ASN A 175 -31.87 -39.85 4.72
N TRP A 176 -32.60 -40.65 3.92
CA TRP A 176 -32.04 -41.30 2.74
C TRP A 176 -31.78 -40.33 1.58
N THR A 177 -32.61 -39.29 1.45
CA THR A 177 -32.48 -38.31 0.35
C THR A 177 -31.33 -37.34 0.58
N GLN A 178 -30.86 -37.22 1.82
CA GLN A 178 -29.69 -36.42 2.16
C GLN A 178 -28.42 -37.27 2.11
N THR A 179 -27.57 -37.01 1.12
CA THR A 179 -26.27 -37.66 1.04
C THR A 179 -25.24 -36.94 1.92
N ARG A 180 -24.35 -37.72 2.53
CA ARG A 180 -23.10 -37.24 3.11
C ARG A 180 -22.24 -36.66 1.99
N ALA A 181 -21.47 -35.63 2.33
CA ALA A 181 -20.51 -35.08 1.40
C ALA A 181 -19.47 -36.16 1.03
N PHE A 182 -19.39 -36.51 -0.26
CA PHE A 182 -18.35 -37.40 -0.74
C PHE A 182 -17.01 -36.69 -0.77
N ASP A 183 -16.02 -37.25 -0.07
CA ASP A 183 -14.68 -36.67 -0.02
C ASP A 183 -13.93 -36.92 -1.32
N HIS A 184 -13.82 -35.89 -2.16
CA HIS A 184 -13.05 -35.96 -3.39
C HIS A 184 -11.53 -35.94 -3.15
N SER A 185 -11.06 -35.71 -1.90
CA SER A 185 -9.64 -35.75 -1.53
C SER A 185 -8.97 -37.09 -1.74
N ILE A 186 -9.77 -38.16 -1.73
CA ILE A 186 -9.33 -39.54 -1.96
C ILE A 186 -9.24 -39.90 -3.45
N THR A 187 -9.64 -38.97 -4.33
CA THR A 187 -9.66 -39.18 -5.79
C THR A 187 -8.49 -38.46 -6.46
N GLY A 188 -8.29 -38.71 -7.75
CA GLY A 188 -7.31 -37.96 -8.57
C GLY A 188 -7.72 -36.52 -8.89
N PHE A 189 -8.92 -36.07 -8.51
CA PHE A 189 -9.44 -34.74 -8.83
C PHE A 189 -10.03 -34.05 -7.60
N ASN A 190 -9.21 -33.24 -6.94
CA ASN A 190 -9.66 -32.45 -5.78
C ASN A 190 -10.56 -31.31 -6.20
N LEU A 191 -11.77 -31.28 -5.62
CA LEU A 191 -12.67 -30.15 -5.81
C LEU A 191 -12.12 -28.91 -5.10
N LEU A 192 -11.77 -27.90 -5.90
CA LEU A 192 -11.26 -26.61 -5.43
C LEU A 192 -12.23 -25.48 -5.81
N GLY A 193 -12.34 -24.48 -4.93
CA GLY A 193 -13.15 -23.29 -5.16
C GLY A 193 -14.61 -23.61 -5.48
N LYS A 194 -15.14 -23.03 -6.57
CA LYS A 194 -16.55 -23.16 -6.97
C LYS A 194 -16.96 -24.59 -7.32
N HIS A 195 -16.01 -25.47 -7.66
CA HIS A 195 -16.30 -26.88 -7.97
C HIS A 195 -16.85 -27.66 -6.76
N ARG A 196 -16.60 -27.20 -5.52
CA ARG A 196 -17.15 -27.85 -4.31
C ARG A 196 -18.66 -27.75 -4.17
N ALA A 197 -19.27 -26.80 -4.86
CA ALA A 197 -20.71 -26.55 -4.82
C ALA A 197 -21.46 -27.19 -6.01
N VAL A 198 -20.74 -27.85 -6.92
CA VAL A 198 -21.34 -28.49 -8.10
C VAL A 198 -21.97 -29.82 -7.69
N THR A 199 -23.16 -30.11 -8.21
CA THR A 199 -23.83 -31.41 -7.99
C THR A 199 -23.08 -32.53 -8.69
N CYS A 200 -23.27 -33.78 -8.26
CA CYS A 200 -22.62 -34.95 -8.83
C CYS A 200 -22.80 -35.01 -10.36
N GLU A 201 -24.02 -34.80 -10.84
CA GLU A 201 -24.38 -34.83 -12.26
C GLU A 201 -23.77 -33.69 -13.07
N GLY A 202 -23.36 -32.59 -12.43
CA GLY A 202 -22.65 -31.49 -13.09
C GLY A 202 -21.28 -31.92 -13.64
N CYS A 203 -20.66 -32.94 -13.03
CA CYS A 203 -19.40 -33.51 -13.48
C CYS A 203 -19.58 -34.93 -14.07
N HIS A 204 -20.45 -35.73 -13.46
CA HIS A 204 -20.68 -37.14 -13.79
C HIS A 204 -21.93 -37.31 -14.65
N ALA A 205 -21.79 -36.99 -15.94
CA ALA A 205 -22.88 -37.14 -16.92
C ALA A 205 -23.46 -38.56 -16.89
N ASN A 206 -24.79 -38.66 -16.88
CA ASN A 206 -25.54 -39.93 -16.80
C ASN A 206 -25.17 -40.81 -15.58
N ARG A 207 -24.73 -40.19 -14.48
CA ARG A 207 -24.27 -40.87 -13.26
C ARG A 207 -23.17 -41.89 -13.55
N ARG A 208 -22.31 -41.57 -14.52
CA ARG A 208 -21.09 -42.32 -14.81
C ARG A 208 -19.93 -41.69 -14.04
N PHE A 209 -19.49 -42.39 -13.00
CA PHE A 209 -18.44 -41.91 -12.10
C PHE A 209 -17.04 -42.31 -12.55
N GLU A 210 -16.93 -43.35 -13.38
CA GLU A 210 -15.65 -43.79 -13.96
C GLU A 210 -15.32 -43.05 -15.26
N GLY A 211 -14.07 -42.59 -15.37
CA GLY A 211 -13.53 -41.99 -16.60
C GLY A 211 -13.95 -40.54 -16.83
N THR A 212 -14.45 -39.84 -15.81
CA THR A 212 -14.76 -38.41 -15.89
C THR A 212 -13.50 -37.61 -16.23
N PRO A 213 -13.52 -36.79 -17.30
CA PRO A 213 -12.37 -35.96 -17.67
C PRO A 213 -11.96 -35.01 -16.56
N THR A 214 -10.65 -34.85 -16.36
CA THR A 214 -10.06 -34.01 -15.31
C THR A 214 -9.40 -32.74 -15.83
N THR A 215 -9.38 -32.53 -17.15
CA THR A 215 -8.81 -31.32 -17.76
C THR A 215 -9.86 -30.20 -17.80
N CYS A 216 -9.44 -28.96 -17.54
CA CYS A 216 -10.34 -27.81 -17.52
C CYS A 216 -11.13 -27.67 -18.84
N VAL A 217 -10.43 -27.79 -19.97
CA VAL A 217 -11.01 -27.65 -21.32
C VAL A 217 -12.04 -28.74 -21.66
N ALA A 218 -11.99 -29.91 -21.02
CA ALA A 218 -12.97 -30.97 -21.29
C ALA A 218 -14.37 -30.56 -20.82
N CYS A 219 -14.47 -29.73 -19.78
CA CYS A 219 -15.73 -29.24 -19.23
C CYS A 219 -16.01 -27.80 -19.67
N HIS A 220 -14.99 -26.94 -19.69
CA HIS A 220 -15.12 -25.50 -19.89
C HIS A 220 -14.81 -25.02 -21.31
N ARG A 221 -14.83 -25.91 -22.32
CA ARG A 221 -14.57 -25.52 -23.72
C ARG A 221 -15.46 -24.39 -24.22
N ASN A 222 -16.74 -24.43 -23.84
CA ASN A 222 -17.72 -23.43 -24.26
C ASN A 222 -17.64 -22.13 -23.44
N ASP A 223 -16.95 -22.17 -22.29
CA ASP A 223 -16.73 -21.01 -21.44
C ASP A 223 -15.42 -20.28 -21.81
N ASP A 224 -14.57 -20.88 -22.65
CA ASP A 224 -13.28 -20.33 -23.03
C ASP A 224 -13.41 -19.13 -23.98
N ILE A 225 -13.32 -17.93 -23.39
CA ILE A 225 -13.32 -16.66 -24.12
C ILE A 225 -12.09 -16.47 -25.02
N HIS A 226 -11.03 -17.27 -24.83
CA HIS A 226 -9.81 -17.17 -25.63
C HIS A 226 -9.90 -17.96 -26.95
N GLU A 227 -10.99 -18.71 -27.16
CA GLU A 227 -11.21 -19.54 -28.35
C GLU A 227 -10.02 -20.51 -28.61
N GLY A 228 -9.45 -21.09 -27.55
CA GLY A 228 -8.31 -22.00 -27.60
C GLY A 228 -6.95 -21.34 -27.85
N SER A 229 -6.86 -20.01 -27.93
CA SER A 229 -5.60 -19.31 -28.25
C SER A 229 -4.51 -19.48 -27.19
N LYS A 230 -4.89 -19.87 -25.96
CA LYS A 230 -4.01 -20.05 -24.79
C LYS A 230 -3.69 -21.50 -24.45
N GLY A 231 -4.22 -22.46 -25.22
CA GLY A 231 -4.06 -23.89 -24.93
C GLY A 231 -4.86 -24.33 -23.70
N ASP A 232 -4.59 -25.56 -23.24
CA ASP A 232 -5.49 -26.25 -22.30
C ASP A 232 -5.12 -26.08 -20.81
N LYS A 233 -3.99 -25.41 -20.51
CA LYS A 233 -3.49 -25.19 -19.15
C LYS A 233 -4.10 -23.95 -18.52
N CYS A 234 -5.42 -23.96 -18.34
CA CYS A 234 -6.17 -22.82 -17.81
C CYS A 234 -5.64 -22.37 -16.43
N GLU A 235 -5.18 -23.32 -15.61
CA GLU A 235 -4.65 -23.13 -14.27
C GLU A 235 -3.32 -22.35 -14.21
N SER A 236 -2.64 -22.13 -15.34
CA SER A 236 -1.48 -21.24 -15.37
C SER A 236 -1.88 -19.76 -15.20
N CYS A 237 -3.14 -19.44 -15.46
CA CYS A 237 -3.65 -18.08 -15.43
C CYS A 237 -4.85 -17.93 -14.51
N HIS A 238 -5.80 -18.86 -14.53
CA HIS A 238 -7.05 -18.78 -13.77
C HIS A 238 -7.02 -19.66 -12.54
N VAL A 239 -7.86 -19.33 -11.55
CA VAL A 239 -8.00 -20.10 -10.31
C VAL A 239 -9.41 -20.68 -10.21
N ALA A 240 -9.53 -21.85 -9.57
CA ALA A 240 -10.79 -22.57 -9.44
C ALA A 240 -11.86 -21.84 -8.58
N THR A 241 -11.51 -20.74 -7.92
CA THR A 241 -12.44 -19.87 -7.19
C THR A 241 -13.23 -18.94 -8.12
N GLY A 242 -12.76 -18.67 -9.34
CA GLY A 242 -13.46 -17.86 -10.34
C GLY A 242 -12.58 -17.47 -11.52
N TRP A 243 -13.17 -17.46 -12.73
CA TRP A 243 -12.50 -17.08 -13.98
C TRP A 243 -12.06 -15.61 -14.00
N GLU A 244 -12.76 -14.76 -13.25
CA GLU A 244 -12.44 -13.36 -13.03
C GLU A 244 -11.13 -13.13 -12.27
N PHE A 245 -10.67 -14.15 -11.53
CA PHE A 245 -9.43 -14.08 -10.76
C PHE A 245 -8.29 -14.69 -11.56
N VAL A 246 -7.29 -13.85 -11.86
CA VAL A 246 -6.12 -14.21 -12.66
C VAL A 246 -4.88 -14.21 -11.76
N ASN A 247 -4.16 -15.32 -11.71
CA ASN A 247 -2.90 -15.51 -10.98
C ASN A 247 -1.65 -15.22 -11.85
N PHE A 248 -1.84 -14.70 -13.06
CA PHE A 248 -0.76 -14.29 -13.94
C PHE A 248 -0.31 -12.84 -13.63
N ASP A 249 0.99 -12.66 -13.34
CA ASP A 249 1.58 -11.34 -13.09
C ASP A 249 2.74 -11.09 -14.05
N HIS A 250 2.59 -10.09 -14.91
CA HIS A 250 3.62 -9.67 -15.85
C HIS A 250 4.98 -9.36 -15.22
N SER A 251 5.00 -8.89 -13.96
CA SER A 251 6.21 -8.55 -13.22
C SER A 251 6.99 -9.77 -12.74
N ARG A 252 6.30 -10.90 -12.54
CA ARG A 252 6.86 -12.16 -12.05
C ARG A 252 7.09 -13.15 -13.19
N ASP A 253 6.09 -13.29 -14.06
CA ASP A 253 6.00 -14.37 -15.05
C ASP A 253 6.54 -13.96 -16.43
N THR A 254 6.87 -12.68 -16.62
CA THR A 254 7.40 -12.18 -17.90
C THR A 254 8.58 -11.23 -17.71
N ARG A 255 9.25 -10.91 -18.82
CA ARG A 255 10.31 -9.88 -18.87
C ARG A 255 9.77 -8.47 -19.10
N PHE A 256 8.46 -8.29 -19.12
CA PHE A 256 7.81 -7.02 -19.40
C PHE A 256 6.88 -6.65 -18.24
N PRO A 257 7.41 -6.08 -17.14
CA PRO A 257 6.61 -5.66 -16.00
C PRO A 257 5.71 -4.49 -16.41
N LEU A 258 4.41 -4.57 -16.08
CA LEU A 258 3.49 -3.46 -16.25
C LEU A 258 3.72 -2.46 -15.11
N THR A 259 4.16 -1.25 -15.45
CA THR A 259 4.49 -0.19 -14.48
C THR A 259 3.63 1.06 -14.70
N GLY A 260 3.42 1.81 -13.62
CA GLY A 260 2.60 3.03 -13.66
C GLY A 260 1.19 2.76 -14.18
N SER A 261 0.71 3.61 -15.09
CA SER A 261 -0.65 3.52 -15.63
C SER A 261 -0.94 2.22 -16.40
N HIS A 262 0.10 1.54 -16.90
CA HIS A 262 -0.07 0.25 -17.58
C HIS A 262 -0.51 -0.89 -16.65
N ARG A 263 -0.43 -0.71 -15.32
CA ARG A 263 -0.91 -1.72 -14.36
C ARG A 263 -2.43 -1.94 -14.44
N ALA A 264 -3.18 -0.96 -14.92
CA ALA A 264 -4.63 -1.04 -15.09
C ALA A 264 -5.05 -1.52 -16.49
N THR A 265 -4.10 -1.80 -17.38
CA THR A 265 -4.35 -2.25 -18.75
C THR A 265 -4.89 -3.68 -18.76
N THR A 266 -5.88 -3.95 -19.61
CA THR A 266 -6.43 -5.30 -19.80
C THR A 266 -5.61 -6.09 -20.83
N CYS A 267 -5.65 -7.42 -20.77
CA CYS A 267 -4.91 -8.29 -21.69
C CYS A 267 -5.18 -7.97 -23.17
N VAL A 268 -6.47 -7.78 -23.53
CA VAL A 268 -6.93 -7.45 -24.88
C VAL A 268 -6.27 -6.18 -25.44
N GLN A 269 -5.99 -5.18 -24.61
CA GLN A 269 -5.41 -3.91 -25.08
C GLN A 269 -4.02 -4.08 -25.69
N CYS A 270 -3.27 -5.12 -25.29
CA CYS A 270 -1.97 -5.43 -25.86
C CYS A 270 -2.01 -6.68 -26.74
N HIS A 271 -2.75 -7.70 -26.34
CA HIS A 271 -2.77 -9.01 -27.00
C HIS A 271 -3.86 -9.15 -28.07
N GLY A 272 -4.69 -8.11 -28.27
CA GLY A 272 -5.80 -8.12 -29.21
C GLY A 272 -6.99 -8.98 -28.75
N LYS A 273 -8.05 -9.04 -29.57
CA LYS A 273 -9.25 -9.85 -29.28
C LYS A 273 -8.89 -11.34 -29.15
N GLY A 274 -9.35 -11.97 -28.06
CA GLY A 274 -9.02 -13.35 -27.71
C GLY A 274 -7.52 -13.56 -27.43
N GLU A 275 -6.80 -12.47 -27.14
CA GLU A 275 -5.38 -12.46 -26.75
C GLU A 275 -4.47 -13.20 -27.74
N ARG A 276 -4.82 -13.14 -29.04
CA ARG A 276 -4.19 -13.89 -30.12
C ARG A 276 -2.75 -13.44 -30.43
N ILE A 277 -2.40 -12.19 -30.13
CA ILE A 277 -1.06 -11.66 -30.33
C ILE A 277 -0.16 -12.22 -29.23
N LYS A 278 0.60 -13.29 -29.53
CA LYS A 278 1.47 -13.94 -28.55
C LYS A 278 2.61 -13.04 -28.05
N ARG A 279 3.08 -12.12 -28.89
CA ARG A 279 4.24 -11.26 -28.61
C ARG A 279 3.98 -9.83 -29.11
N PRO A 280 3.22 -9.02 -28.34
CA PRO A 280 3.08 -7.61 -28.66
C PRO A 280 4.44 -6.88 -28.55
N PRO A 281 4.59 -5.69 -29.18
CA PRO A 281 5.78 -4.87 -29.02
C PRO A 281 6.05 -4.55 -27.54
N MET A 282 7.31 -4.64 -27.13
CA MET A 282 7.74 -4.37 -25.74
C MET A 282 8.43 -3.00 -25.59
N THR A 283 8.45 -2.19 -26.65
CA THR A 283 9.05 -0.85 -26.62
C THR A 283 7.94 0.20 -26.60
N CYS A 284 8.18 1.33 -25.94
CA CYS A 284 7.22 2.43 -25.88
C CYS A 284 6.77 2.84 -27.30
N PHE A 285 7.73 3.08 -28.19
CA PHE A 285 7.46 3.44 -29.58
C PHE A 285 6.70 2.34 -30.35
N GLY A 286 6.91 1.06 -30.02
CA GLY A 286 6.22 -0.03 -30.70
C GLY A 286 4.71 -0.03 -30.50
N CYS A 287 4.24 0.51 -29.37
CA CYS A 287 2.81 0.65 -29.07
C CYS A 287 2.29 2.08 -29.30
N HIS A 288 3.12 3.09 -29.00
CA HIS A 288 2.74 4.50 -28.97
C HIS A 288 3.35 5.30 -30.13
N ALA A 289 3.59 4.68 -31.29
CA ALA A 289 4.15 5.37 -32.46
C ALA A 289 3.25 6.55 -32.91
N GLU A 290 1.93 6.32 -32.94
CA GLU A 290 0.95 7.32 -33.34
C GLU A 290 0.69 8.37 -32.25
N ASP A 291 1.00 8.05 -31.00
CA ASP A 291 0.87 8.97 -29.86
C ASP A 291 2.08 9.90 -29.69
N ASP A 292 3.16 9.69 -30.47
CA ASP A 292 4.37 10.49 -30.37
C ASP A 292 4.18 11.91 -30.94
N VAL A 293 3.84 12.83 -30.03
CA VAL A 293 3.72 14.27 -30.33
C VAL A 293 5.00 14.89 -30.88
N HIS A 294 6.16 14.23 -30.70
CA HIS A 294 7.45 14.72 -31.20
C HIS A 294 7.75 14.27 -32.63
N LYS A 295 6.95 13.36 -33.21
CA LYS A 295 7.11 12.86 -34.58
C LYS A 295 8.53 12.31 -34.83
N GLY A 296 9.09 11.60 -33.86
CA GLY A 296 10.43 11.01 -33.91
C GLY A 296 11.59 12.00 -33.67
N SER A 297 11.30 13.27 -33.36
CA SER A 297 12.35 14.30 -33.23
C SER A 297 13.33 14.05 -32.08
N TYR A 298 12.97 13.26 -31.06
CA TYR A 298 13.86 12.98 -29.93
C TYR A 298 14.28 11.51 -29.83
N GLY A 299 14.17 10.76 -30.93
CA GLY A 299 14.45 9.32 -30.96
C GLY A 299 13.29 8.48 -30.40
N ARG A 300 13.57 7.21 -30.10
CA ARG A 300 12.55 6.21 -29.68
C ARG A 300 12.68 5.77 -28.22
N ASP A 301 13.71 6.24 -27.52
CA ASP A 301 13.89 5.94 -26.10
C ASP A 301 13.08 6.91 -25.24
N CYS A 302 11.76 6.74 -25.25
CA CYS A 302 10.85 7.63 -24.53
C CYS A 302 11.13 7.62 -23.01
N ALA A 303 11.63 6.51 -22.48
CA ALA A 303 11.91 6.32 -21.05
C ALA A 303 13.08 7.18 -20.54
N SER A 304 13.90 7.76 -21.43
CA SER A 304 14.93 8.73 -21.05
C SER A 304 14.35 10.04 -20.52
N CYS A 305 13.07 10.31 -20.81
CA CYS A 305 12.40 11.58 -20.56
C CYS A 305 11.06 11.42 -19.85
N HIS A 306 10.28 10.40 -20.21
CA HIS A 306 8.93 10.17 -19.71
C HIS A 306 8.89 9.04 -18.68
N LYS A 307 8.01 9.19 -17.69
CA LYS A 307 7.74 8.14 -16.68
C LYS A 307 6.38 7.50 -16.93
N THR A 308 6.28 6.18 -16.78
CA THR A 308 5.02 5.44 -16.98
C THR A 308 3.95 5.79 -15.94
N THR A 309 4.30 6.43 -14.83
CA THR A 309 3.36 6.88 -13.79
C THR A 309 2.69 8.21 -14.12
N THR A 310 3.41 9.10 -14.81
CA THR A 310 3.02 10.49 -15.07
C THR A 310 3.63 10.94 -16.38
N TRP A 311 3.05 10.51 -17.50
CA TRP A 311 3.63 10.71 -18.84
C TRP A 311 3.89 12.18 -19.20
N SER A 312 3.02 13.08 -18.75
CA SER A 312 3.16 14.54 -18.96
C SER A 312 4.32 15.17 -18.20
N SER A 313 4.83 14.50 -17.15
CA SER A 313 6.00 14.96 -16.41
C SER A 313 7.27 14.51 -17.12
N VAL A 314 7.88 15.44 -17.84
CA VAL A 314 9.16 15.21 -18.50
C VAL A 314 10.30 15.53 -17.53
N SER A 315 11.23 14.60 -17.38
CA SER A 315 12.44 14.78 -16.60
C SER A 315 13.64 14.42 -17.47
N PHE A 316 14.43 15.42 -17.84
CA PHE A 316 15.68 15.24 -18.56
C PHE A 316 16.77 16.11 -17.93
N ASP A 317 17.82 15.45 -17.43
CA ASP A 317 18.89 16.12 -16.72
C ASP A 317 20.00 16.59 -17.68
N HIS A 318 19.97 17.88 -18.03
CA HIS A 318 20.99 18.50 -18.87
C HIS A 318 22.35 18.65 -18.16
N ALA A 319 22.40 18.58 -16.82
CA ALA A 319 23.66 18.69 -16.09
C ALA A 319 24.62 17.54 -16.42
N ARG A 320 24.07 16.34 -16.71
CA ARG A 320 24.85 15.17 -17.15
C ARG A 320 25.64 15.40 -18.43
N PHE A 321 25.25 16.40 -19.23
CA PHE A 321 25.88 16.73 -20.51
C PHE A 321 26.64 18.06 -20.47
N GLY A 322 26.93 18.59 -19.27
CA GLY A 322 27.76 19.78 -19.09
C GLY A 322 27.07 21.12 -19.36
N PHE A 323 25.73 21.14 -19.49
CA PHE A 323 24.96 22.36 -19.66
C PHE A 323 23.72 22.38 -18.76
N PRO A 324 23.89 22.49 -17.43
CA PRO A 324 22.77 22.53 -16.51
C PRO A 324 21.88 23.75 -16.79
N LEU A 325 20.60 23.51 -17.09
CA LEU A 325 19.62 24.59 -17.23
C LEU A 325 19.32 25.19 -15.86
N ARG A 326 19.63 26.49 -15.69
CA ARG A 326 19.51 27.21 -14.43
C ARG A 326 18.72 28.50 -14.61
N GLY A 327 18.17 29.00 -13.50
CA GLY A 327 17.40 30.24 -13.50
C GLY A 327 16.20 30.17 -14.46
N ALA A 328 16.01 31.22 -15.26
CA ALA A 328 14.91 31.29 -16.23
C ALA A 328 15.00 30.20 -17.31
N HIS A 329 16.20 29.68 -17.62
CA HIS A 329 16.38 28.62 -18.61
C HIS A 329 15.85 27.27 -18.14
N ALA A 330 15.64 27.05 -16.83
CA ALA A 330 15.11 25.78 -16.32
C ALA A 330 13.64 25.52 -16.72
N ALA A 331 12.90 26.57 -17.10
CA ALA A 331 11.47 26.50 -17.40
C ALA A 331 11.13 26.67 -18.90
N ILE A 332 12.13 26.80 -19.78
CA ILE A 332 11.87 26.99 -21.22
C ILE A 332 11.54 25.66 -21.92
N ALA A 333 10.74 25.74 -22.98
CA ALA A 333 10.43 24.58 -23.79
C ALA A 333 11.68 24.08 -24.55
N CYS A 334 11.84 22.76 -24.65
CA CYS A 334 12.97 22.10 -25.33
C CYS A 334 13.20 22.64 -26.75
N LYS A 335 12.10 22.84 -27.51
CA LYS A 335 12.12 23.34 -28.91
C LYS A 335 12.70 24.75 -29.06
N THR A 336 12.76 25.53 -27.99
CA THR A 336 13.37 26.87 -28.00
C THR A 336 14.86 26.78 -28.29
N CYS A 337 15.52 25.70 -27.84
CA CYS A 337 16.93 25.44 -28.13
C CYS A 337 17.09 24.34 -29.18
N HIS A 338 16.34 23.25 -29.08
CA HIS A 338 16.40 22.10 -29.99
C HIS A 338 15.46 22.29 -31.20
N VAL A 339 15.88 23.13 -32.15
CA VAL A 339 15.19 23.33 -33.44
C VAL A 339 15.27 22.11 -34.39
N GLN A 340 16.11 21.14 -34.03
CA GLN A 340 16.31 19.85 -34.69
C GLN A 340 16.51 18.78 -33.61
N PRO A 341 16.41 17.49 -33.97
CA PRO A 341 16.66 16.39 -33.05
C PRO A 341 17.93 16.55 -32.21
N ALA A 342 17.78 16.39 -30.88
CA ALA A 342 18.91 16.43 -29.96
C ALA A 342 19.94 15.37 -30.37
N GLY A 343 21.18 15.80 -30.65
CA GLY A 343 22.25 14.95 -31.19
C GLY A 343 22.56 15.14 -32.68
N LYS A 344 21.70 15.84 -33.44
CA LYS A 344 21.97 16.24 -34.84
C LYS A 344 22.55 17.64 -34.97
N VAL A 345 22.37 18.48 -33.95
CA VAL A 345 22.84 19.87 -33.93
C VAL A 345 23.66 20.11 -32.67
N LYS A 346 24.85 20.69 -32.84
CA LYS A 346 25.69 21.17 -31.75
C LYS A 346 25.27 22.58 -31.39
N LEU A 347 24.59 22.73 -30.25
CA LEU A 347 24.16 24.03 -29.74
C LEU A 347 25.32 24.76 -29.04
N PRO A 348 25.39 26.10 -29.15
CA PRO A 348 26.33 26.87 -28.36
C PRO A 348 25.96 26.86 -26.87
N THR A 349 26.95 26.81 -25.99
CA THR A 349 26.77 26.77 -24.52
C THR A 349 27.14 28.09 -23.82
N THR A 350 27.52 29.10 -24.59
CA THR A 350 27.85 30.44 -24.08
C THR A 350 26.66 31.38 -24.23
N CYS A 351 26.47 32.33 -23.30
CA CYS A 351 25.39 33.32 -23.35
C CYS A 351 25.33 34.04 -24.71
N ALA A 352 26.46 34.59 -25.17
CA ALA A 352 26.59 35.29 -26.44
C ALA A 352 26.57 34.37 -27.68
N GLY A 353 26.48 33.06 -27.51
CA GLY A 353 26.27 32.12 -28.60
C GLY A 353 24.79 31.97 -28.95
N CYS A 354 23.90 32.12 -27.96
CA CYS A 354 22.45 32.11 -28.14
C CYS A 354 21.87 33.52 -28.24
N HIS A 355 22.35 34.45 -27.42
CA HIS A 355 21.78 35.78 -27.23
C HIS A 355 22.57 36.90 -27.93
N SER A 356 23.33 36.59 -28.99
CA SER A 356 24.10 37.62 -29.71
C SER A 356 23.21 38.69 -30.35
N SER A 357 22.02 38.31 -30.83
CA SER A 357 21.02 39.23 -31.37
C SER A 357 20.36 40.09 -30.31
N ASP A 358 20.36 39.62 -29.06
CA ASP A 358 19.65 40.25 -27.95
C ASP A 358 20.55 41.23 -27.18
N ASP A 359 21.85 41.27 -27.49
CA ASP A 359 22.83 42.10 -26.80
C ASP A 359 22.67 43.59 -27.17
N PRO A 360 22.13 44.43 -26.26
CA PRO A 360 21.97 45.86 -26.55
C PRO A 360 23.31 46.61 -26.51
N HIS A 361 24.38 45.99 -25.98
CA HIS A 361 25.71 46.59 -25.89
C HIS A 361 26.51 46.47 -27.18
N ARG A 362 25.98 45.75 -28.18
CA ARG A 362 26.60 45.56 -29.50
C ARG A 362 28.04 45.03 -29.41
N GLY A 363 28.30 44.12 -28.45
CA GLY A 363 29.60 43.51 -28.23
C GLY A 363 30.65 44.37 -27.53
N GLN A 364 30.33 45.60 -27.11
CA GLN A 364 31.31 46.53 -26.51
C GLN A 364 31.85 46.08 -25.15
N LEU A 365 31.09 45.27 -24.41
CA LEU A 365 31.45 44.77 -23.08
C LEU A 365 32.03 43.34 -23.09
N GLY A 366 32.34 42.82 -24.28
CA GLY A 366 32.80 41.44 -24.45
C GLY A 366 31.65 40.42 -24.35
N ARG A 367 32.02 39.12 -24.25
CA ARG A 367 31.06 38.00 -24.29
C ARG A 367 30.75 37.37 -22.93
N THR A 368 31.37 37.88 -21.86
CA THR A 368 31.22 37.37 -20.49
C THR A 368 30.05 38.06 -19.79
N CYS A 369 28.84 37.83 -20.28
CA CYS A 369 27.63 38.53 -19.78
C CYS A 369 27.39 38.29 -18.27
N ALA A 370 27.84 37.14 -17.75
CA ALA A 370 27.69 36.73 -16.36
C ALA A 370 28.45 37.61 -15.35
N SER A 371 29.34 38.51 -15.80
CA SER A 371 29.98 39.50 -14.92
C SER A 371 29.00 40.54 -14.39
N CYS A 372 27.89 40.76 -15.11
CA CYS A 372 26.92 41.81 -14.78
C CYS A 372 25.49 41.25 -14.68
N HIS A 373 25.15 40.26 -15.50
CA HIS A 373 23.82 39.67 -15.57
C HIS A 373 23.78 38.29 -14.90
N THR A 374 22.61 37.89 -14.41
CA THR A 374 22.38 36.55 -13.85
C THR A 374 21.35 35.79 -14.68
N GLU A 375 21.53 34.49 -14.80
CA GLU A 375 20.60 33.60 -15.51
C GLU A 375 19.25 33.41 -14.79
N SER A 376 19.19 33.70 -13.49
CA SER A 376 17.95 33.74 -12.71
C SER A 376 17.17 35.02 -12.94
N ARG A 377 17.85 36.16 -13.10
CA ARG A 377 17.23 37.46 -13.36
C ARG A 377 18.15 38.35 -14.19
N TRP A 378 17.81 38.54 -15.47
CA TRP A 378 18.65 39.29 -16.42
C TRP A 378 18.68 40.81 -16.16
N ARG A 379 17.59 41.39 -15.65
CA ARG A 379 17.47 42.82 -15.36
C ARG A 379 16.96 43.06 -13.92
N PRO A 380 17.57 43.99 -13.16
CA PRO A 380 18.75 44.80 -13.51
C PRO A 380 20.04 43.97 -13.54
N ALA A 381 21.13 44.54 -14.08
CA ALA A 381 22.45 43.92 -14.10
C ALA A 381 23.08 43.96 -12.69
N SER A 382 22.61 43.11 -11.80
CA SER A 382 22.94 43.13 -10.37
C SER A 382 24.38 42.72 -10.03
N GLY A 383 25.11 42.12 -10.98
CA GLY A 383 26.52 41.76 -10.79
C GLY A 383 27.49 42.93 -10.97
N PHE A 384 27.03 44.04 -11.55
CA PHE A 384 27.88 45.21 -11.80
C PHE A 384 27.83 46.20 -10.63
N ASP A 385 29.00 46.59 -10.13
CA ASP A 385 29.15 47.57 -9.07
C ASP A 385 30.00 48.77 -9.52
N HIS A 386 29.41 49.96 -9.46
CA HIS A 386 30.10 51.21 -9.77
C HIS A 386 31.19 51.57 -8.75
N ASP A 387 31.07 51.10 -7.50
CA ASP A 387 32.08 51.37 -6.46
C ASP A 387 33.41 50.65 -6.73
N ALA A 388 33.42 49.65 -7.62
CA ALA A 388 34.61 48.97 -8.13
C ALA A 388 35.24 49.67 -9.36
N THR A 389 34.64 50.76 -9.85
CA THR A 389 35.14 51.52 -11.00
C THR A 389 35.85 52.80 -10.59
N ALA A 390 36.54 53.45 -11.53
CA ALA A 390 37.15 54.76 -11.32
C ALA A 390 36.13 55.89 -11.06
N PHE A 391 34.84 55.66 -11.31
CA PHE A 391 33.78 56.63 -11.07
C PHE A 391 32.74 56.04 -10.12
N ARG A 392 32.98 56.23 -8.82
CA ARG A 392 32.10 55.75 -7.74
C ARG A 392 30.87 56.66 -7.66
N LEU A 393 29.68 56.07 -7.70
CA LEU A 393 28.44 56.84 -7.60
C LEU A 393 28.22 57.30 -6.16
N ALA A 394 27.97 58.59 -5.95
CA ALA A 394 27.74 59.17 -4.63
C ALA A 394 26.40 59.92 -4.57
N GLY A 395 25.82 59.95 -3.36
CA GLY A 395 24.54 60.61 -3.12
C GLY A 395 23.43 60.10 -4.04
N ARG A 396 22.68 61.02 -4.64
CA ARG A 396 21.52 60.70 -5.51
C ARG A 396 21.91 59.96 -6.79
N HIS A 397 23.18 60.01 -7.20
CA HIS A 397 23.65 59.29 -8.39
C HIS A 397 23.58 57.77 -8.21
N ARG A 398 23.56 57.23 -6.98
CA ARG A 398 23.41 55.78 -6.75
C ARG A 398 22.06 55.23 -7.20
N ALA A 399 21.04 56.08 -7.31
CA ALA A 399 19.68 55.68 -7.63
C ALA A 399 19.30 55.87 -9.12
N VAL A 400 20.20 56.39 -9.96
CA VAL A 400 19.90 56.60 -11.38
C VAL A 400 20.06 55.32 -12.18
N THR A 401 19.31 55.19 -13.28
CA THR A 401 19.47 54.07 -14.19
C THR A 401 20.75 54.22 -15.02
N CYS A 402 21.29 53.10 -15.52
CA CYS A 402 22.48 53.12 -16.39
C CYS A 402 22.33 54.09 -17.57
N THR A 403 21.14 54.16 -18.18
CA THR A 403 20.86 55.02 -19.34
C THR A 403 20.87 56.51 -19.04
N ALA A 404 20.72 56.92 -17.76
CA ALA A 404 20.85 58.32 -17.37
C ALA A 404 22.26 58.86 -17.68
N CYS A 405 23.28 58.01 -17.59
CA CYS A 405 24.67 58.35 -17.95
C CYS A 405 25.05 57.77 -19.32
N HIS A 406 24.71 56.50 -19.56
CA HIS A 406 25.01 55.73 -20.77
C HIS A 406 23.81 55.69 -21.73
N ALA A 407 23.46 56.84 -22.31
CA ALA A 407 22.24 57.05 -23.12
C ALA A 407 22.01 56.01 -24.23
N ASN A 408 23.07 55.48 -24.84
CA ASN A 408 23.00 54.48 -25.90
C ASN A 408 23.46 53.08 -25.48
N LEU A 409 23.59 52.84 -24.16
CA LEU A 409 24.24 51.65 -23.60
C LEU A 409 25.65 51.42 -24.16
N THR A 410 26.28 52.49 -24.62
CA THR A 410 27.70 52.54 -24.96
C THR A 410 28.43 53.00 -23.71
N PHE A 411 29.16 52.08 -23.09
CA PHE A 411 29.81 52.28 -21.80
C PHE A 411 31.16 53.00 -21.92
N GLN A 412 31.23 53.97 -22.84
CA GLN A 412 32.39 54.85 -22.99
C GLN A 412 32.39 55.89 -21.87
N ALA A 413 33.57 56.18 -21.33
CA ALA A 413 33.72 57.18 -20.27
C ALA A 413 33.42 58.58 -20.82
N LYS A 414 32.43 59.27 -20.23
CA LYS A 414 32.13 60.68 -20.54
C LYS A 414 33.05 61.68 -19.84
N GLY A 415 33.85 61.21 -18.88
CA GLY A 415 34.66 62.03 -17.97
C GLY A 415 34.13 61.95 -16.53
N THR A 416 34.96 62.30 -15.54
CA THR A 416 34.64 62.19 -14.11
C THR A 416 34.29 63.53 -13.45
N THR A 417 34.44 64.64 -14.16
CA THR A 417 34.12 65.99 -13.65
C THR A 417 32.62 66.27 -13.72
N CYS A 418 32.09 67.09 -12.82
CA CYS A 418 30.67 67.46 -12.79
C CYS A 418 30.18 67.99 -14.15
N ILE A 419 30.97 68.86 -14.79
CA ILE A 419 30.65 69.49 -16.08
C ILE A 419 30.67 68.54 -17.28
N ALA A 420 31.26 67.35 -17.14
CA ALA A 420 31.26 66.35 -18.21
C ALA A 420 29.85 65.79 -18.47
N CYS A 421 28.96 65.91 -17.48
CA CYS A 421 27.59 65.43 -17.55
C CYS A 421 26.57 66.55 -17.27
N HIS A 422 26.88 67.50 -16.40
CA HIS A 422 25.96 68.55 -15.96
C HIS A 422 26.39 69.92 -16.47
N ALA A 423 25.57 70.52 -17.34
CA ALA A 423 25.83 71.88 -17.82
C ALA A 423 25.61 72.92 -16.70
N ASP A 424 26.55 73.86 -16.55
CA ASP A 424 26.42 74.98 -15.62
C ASP A 424 25.49 76.08 -16.16
N THR A 425 24.18 75.83 -16.06
CA THR A 425 23.15 76.76 -16.53
C THR A 425 22.81 77.86 -15.52
N ARG A 426 23.14 77.66 -14.23
CA ARG A 426 22.77 78.58 -13.14
C ARG A 426 23.82 79.65 -12.89
N HIS A 427 25.11 79.30 -13.02
CA HIS A 427 26.20 80.26 -12.86
C HIS A 427 26.75 80.74 -14.20
N ALA A 428 26.29 80.16 -15.31
CA ALA A 428 26.61 80.56 -16.68
C ALA A 428 28.13 80.67 -16.92
N GLY A 429 28.93 79.76 -16.35
CA GLY A 429 30.37 79.70 -16.57
C GLY A 429 31.21 80.71 -15.76
N ARG A 430 30.60 81.50 -14.87
CA ARG A 430 31.28 82.55 -14.09
C ARG A 430 32.37 82.04 -13.12
N PHE A 431 32.40 80.73 -12.85
CA PHE A 431 33.43 80.08 -12.03
C PHE A 431 34.55 79.44 -12.88
N GLY A 432 34.66 79.83 -14.15
CA GLY A 432 35.70 79.39 -15.08
C GLY A 432 35.36 78.08 -15.80
N ARG A 433 36.32 77.60 -16.61
CA ARG A 433 36.13 76.42 -17.49
C ARG A 433 36.09 75.08 -16.75
N ALA A 434 36.56 75.03 -15.51
CA ALA A 434 36.58 73.82 -14.67
C ALA A 434 36.26 74.17 -13.21
N PRO A 435 35.00 74.54 -12.91
CA PRO A 435 34.61 74.91 -11.56
C PRO A 435 34.66 73.70 -10.63
N ASN A 436 35.16 73.88 -9.41
CA ASN A 436 35.10 72.86 -8.37
C ASN A 436 33.74 72.89 -7.70
N CYS A 437 32.73 72.32 -8.37
CA CYS A 437 31.34 72.34 -7.90
C CYS A 437 31.17 71.77 -6.49
N ALA A 438 31.99 70.77 -6.13
CA ALA A 438 31.96 70.09 -4.83
C ALA A 438 32.40 70.97 -3.65
N GLN A 439 32.95 72.17 -3.90
CA GLN A 439 33.20 73.15 -2.83
C GLN A 439 31.92 73.76 -2.27
N CYS A 440 30.86 73.82 -3.08
CA CYS A 440 29.61 74.50 -2.73
C CYS A 440 28.41 73.56 -2.73
N HIS A 441 28.38 72.57 -3.63
CA HIS A 441 27.26 71.66 -3.82
C HIS A 441 27.57 70.24 -3.33
N ASP A 442 26.57 69.60 -2.72
CA ASP A 442 26.65 68.20 -2.31
C ASP A 442 25.94 67.25 -3.29
N THR A 443 26.47 66.04 -3.46
CA THR A 443 25.90 65.04 -4.38
C THR A 443 24.65 64.35 -3.85
N SER A 444 24.40 64.43 -2.54
CA SER A 444 23.21 63.92 -1.86
C SER A 444 22.07 64.94 -1.88
N ASP A 445 22.41 66.22 -1.83
CA ASP A 445 21.48 67.33 -2.01
C ASP A 445 22.16 68.52 -2.71
N TRP A 446 21.88 68.69 -4.00
CA TRP A 446 22.48 69.76 -4.80
C TRP A 446 22.06 71.17 -4.35
N GLN A 447 20.89 71.28 -3.71
CA GLN A 447 20.40 72.56 -3.18
C GLN A 447 21.03 72.89 -1.82
N SER A 448 21.62 71.90 -1.15
CA SER A 448 22.39 72.12 0.07
C SER A 448 23.69 72.82 -0.28
N TRP A 449 23.80 74.06 0.20
CA TRP A 449 24.97 74.92 0.02
C TRP A 449 25.88 74.77 1.24
N THR A 450 27.09 74.26 1.06
CA THR A 450 28.05 74.04 2.16
C THR A 450 29.10 75.13 2.31
N PHE A 451 29.18 76.06 1.36
CA PHE A 451 30.21 77.10 1.37
C PHE A 451 29.88 78.22 2.37
N ASP A 452 30.77 78.41 3.35
CA ASP A 452 30.71 79.45 4.37
C ASP A 452 31.86 80.43 4.15
N HIS A 453 31.51 81.67 3.80
CA HIS A 453 32.48 82.71 3.47
C HIS A 453 33.37 83.09 4.68
N GLY A 454 32.88 82.97 5.91
CA GLY A 454 33.65 83.31 7.12
C GLY A 454 34.57 82.19 7.61
N ARG A 455 34.26 80.93 7.28
CA ARG A 455 35.12 79.77 7.58
C ARG A 455 36.18 79.54 6.50
N GLN A 456 35.81 79.75 5.24
CA GLN A 456 36.65 79.40 4.09
C GLN A 456 37.39 80.62 3.51
N THR A 457 37.04 81.82 3.92
CA THR A 457 37.76 83.05 3.58
C THR A 457 37.99 83.91 4.83
N SER A 458 38.84 84.93 4.73
CA SER A 458 39.05 85.88 5.83
C SER A 458 37.99 87.00 5.93
N PHE A 459 36.85 86.86 5.24
CA PHE A 459 35.82 87.88 5.15
C PHE A 459 34.43 87.33 5.52
N PRO A 460 34.05 87.28 6.81
CA PRO A 460 32.73 86.79 7.21
C PRO A 460 31.63 87.76 6.76
N LEU A 461 30.60 87.23 6.09
CA LEU A 461 29.41 88.00 5.74
C LEU A 461 28.46 88.01 6.94
N ASP A 462 28.35 89.15 7.63
CA ASP A 462 27.46 89.35 8.76
C ASP A 462 26.41 90.45 8.48
N GLY A 463 25.48 90.66 9.42
CA GLY A 463 24.44 91.67 9.28
C GLY A 463 23.58 91.48 8.02
N ARG A 464 23.39 92.55 7.23
CA ARG A 464 22.64 92.48 5.97
C ARG A 464 23.43 91.83 4.82
N HIS A 465 24.76 91.82 4.89
CA HIS A 465 25.61 91.19 3.87
C HIS A 465 25.48 89.67 3.86
N ALA A 466 25.07 89.05 4.99
CA ALA A 466 24.81 87.62 5.09
C ALA A 466 23.72 87.08 4.15
N ARG A 467 22.90 87.95 3.56
CA ARG A 467 21.81 87.59 2.62
C ARG A 467 22.08 87.98 1.18
N LEU A 468 23.27 88.53 0.88
CA LEU A 468 23.62 88.92 -0.48
C LEU A 468 23.95 87.69 -1.33
N SER A 469 23.53 87.73 -2.59
CA SER A 469 24.01 86.78 -3.59
C SER A 469 25.49 87.03 -3.87
N CYS A 470 26.25 85.97 -4.17
CA CYS A 470 27.67 86.07 -4.52
C CYS A 470 27.92 87.09 -5.64
N TYR A 471 26.99 87.21 -6.60
CA TYR A 471 27.11 88.13 -7.73
C TYR A 471 26.92 89.59 -7.39
N ALA A 472 26.38 89.91 -6.20
CA ALA A 472 26.34 91.29 -5.72
C ALA A 472 27.75 91.86 -5.51
N CYS A 473 28.73 90.98 -5.26
CA CYS A 473 30.13 91.35 -5.10
C CYS A 473 30.99 90.82 -6.27
N HIS A 474 30.90 89.54 -6.63
CA HIS A 474 31.83 88.84 -7.53
C HIS A 474 31.44 88.88 -9.03
N GLY A 475 31.19 90.07 -9.57
CA GLY A 475 30.52 90.27 -10.87
C GLY A 475 31.31 90.07 -12.19
N GLN A 476 32.59 89.66 -12.22
CA GLN A 476 33.34 89.46 -13.48
C GLN A 476 34.07 88.12 -13.60
N GLU A 477 34.20 87.66 -14.87
CA GLU A 477 34.37 86.27 -15.31
C GLU A 477 35.80 85.70 -15.21
N THR A 478 36.82 86.52 -14.92
CA THR A 478 38.21 86.04 -14.92
C THR A 478 38.95 86.48 -13.67
N GLN A 479 39.16 85.49 -12.79
CA GLN A 479 39.72 85.59 -11.45
C GLN A 479 38.77 86.30 -10.50
N SER A 480 38.63 85.77 -9.28
CA SER A 480 38.09 86.53 -8.17
C SER A 480 38.93 87.80 -8.05
N ALA A 481 38.53 88.88 -8.75
CA ALA A 481 39.12 90.18 -8.59
C ALA A 481 39.14 90.41 -7.09
N ARG A 482 40.31 90.73 -6.51
CA ARG A 482 40.41 90.98 -5.07
C ARG A 482 39.49 92.17 -4.78
N ILE A 483 38.25 91.86 -4.40
CA ILE A 483 37.32 92.86 -3.94
C ILE A 483 37.89 93.35 -2.62
N GLY A 484 37.95 94.66 -2.51
CA GLY A 484 38.36 95.29 -1.29
C GLY A 484 37.55 94.79 -0.08
N SER A 485 38.22 94.45 1.01
CA SER A 485 37.57 93.98 2.24
C SER A 485 37.23 95.11 3.21
N THR A 486 37.50 96.37 2.86
CA THR A 486 37.13 97.53 3.69
C THR A 486 35.79 98.11 3.26
N CYS A 487 35.03 98.63 4.22
CA CYS A 487 33.68 99.17 3.98
C CYS A 487 33.68 100.23 2.85
N SER A 488 34.66 101.13 2.86
CA SER A 488 34.81 102.20 1.88
C SER A 488 35.05 101.72 0.44
N GLN A 489 35.60 100.52 0.25
CA GLN A 489 35.86 99.99 -1.10
C GLN A 489 34.57 99.53 -1.80
N CYS A 490 33.50 99.28 -1.03
CA CYS A 490 32.20 98.86 -1.56
C CYS A 490 31.12 99.94 -1.39
N HIS A 491 31.22 100.76 -0.34
CA HIS A 491 30.20 101.74 0.06
C HIS A 491 30.67 103.19 -0.05
N SER A 492 31.67 103.48 -0.91
CA SER A 492 32.15 104.86 -1.11
C SER A 492 31.05 105.81 -1.60
N ALA A 493 30.11 105.29 -2.39
CA ALA A 493 28.96 106.07 -2.87
C ALA A 493 27.88 106.27 -1.80
N ASP A 494 27.87 105.45 -0.75
CA ASP A 494 26.90 105.51 0.34
C ASP A 494 27.39 106.38 1.51
N ASP A 495 28.67 106.80 1.51
CA ASP A 495 29.27 107.59 2.58
C ASP A 495 28.82 109.06 2.53
N ILE A 496 27.80 109.37 3.34
CA ILE A 496 27.29 110.74 3.50
C ILE A 496 28.30 111.70 4.18
N HIS A 497 29.34 111.17 4.82
CA HIS A 497 30.39 111.96 5.46
C HIS A 497 31.48 112.40 4.48
N ARG A 498 31.37 112.00 3.20
CA ARG A 498 32.29 112.41 2.12
C ARG A 498 33.76 112.16 2.47
N GLY A 499 34.06 111.06 3.16
CA GLY A 499 35.41 110.63 3.51
C GLY A 499 36.03 111.29 4.74
N GLU A 500 35.33 112.19 5.45
CA GLU A 500 35.87 112.96 6.58
C GLU A 500 36.36 112.08 7.77
N PHE A 501 35.82 110.87 7.93
CA PHE A 501 36.15 109.96 9.04
C PHE A 501 37.01 108.74 8.66
N GLY A 502 37.56 108.73 7.44
CA GLY A 502 38.41 107.62 6.95
C GLY A 502 37.64 106.32 6.70
N SER A 503 38.38 105.21 6.48
CA SER A 503 37.80 103.94 6.00
C SER A 503 37.34 102.97 7.11
N ASN A 504 37.52 103.32 8.39
CA ASN A 504 37.19 102.43 9.51
C ASN A 504 35.73 102.60 9.99
N CYS A 505 34.79 102.45 9.06
CA CYS A 505 33.37 102.69 9.30
C CYS A 505 32.79 101.82 10.44
N ALA A 506 33.40 100.67 10.72
CA ALA A 506 32.98 99.71 11.76
C ALA A 506 33.19 100.20 13.20
N GLU A 507 33.87 101.32 13.42
CA GLU A 507 33.95 101.94 14.76
C GLU A 507 32.62 102.57 15.18
N CYS A 508 31.88 103.11 14.21
CA CYS A 508 30.65 103.87 14.45
C CYS A 508 29.41 103.15 13.93
N HIS A 509 29.52 102.39 12.84
CA HIS A 509 28.38 101.73 12.18
C HIS A 509 28.40 100.21 12.39
N THR A 510 27.22 99.60 12.28
CA THR A 510 27.07 98.14 12.28
C THR A 510 26.81 97.63 10.87
N THR A 511 27.13 96.36 10.63
CA THR A 511 26.83 95.67 9.36
C THR A 511 25.34 95.34 9.20
N GLY A 512 24.52 95.62 10.24
CA GLY A 512 23.06 95.48 10.20
C GLY A 512 22.32 96.72 9.66
N SER A 513 22.85 97.92 9.88
CA SER A 513 22.28 99.17 9.35
C SER A 513 23.25 100.35 9.49
N TRP A 514 23.33 101.19 8.46
CA TRP A 514 24.09 102.45 8.51
C TRP A 514 23.50 103.47 9.51
N SER A 515 22.18 103.43 9.72
CA SER A 515 21.48 104.29 10.67
C SER A 515 21.63 103.86 12.14
N GLU A 516 22.15 102.67 12.40
CA GLU A 516 22.37 102.16 13.76
C GLU A 516 23.81 102.44 14.20
N LEU A 517 23.97 103.35 15.17
CA LEU A 517 25.27 103.78 15.68
C LEU A 517 25.70 103.01 16.94
N ILE A 518 27.00 102.70 17.02
CA ILE A 518 27.60 102.04 18.17
C ILE A 518 27.76 103.06 19.32
N THR A 519 26.94 102.94 20.37
CA THR A 519 27.04 103.81 21.56
C THR A 519 28.21 103.41 22.47
N ARG A 520 28.83 104.36 23.19
CA ARG A 520 30.04 104.12 24.03
C ARG A 520 29.93 102.94 25.02
N THR A 521 28.74 102.64 25.54
CA THR A 521 28.50 101.51 26.45
C THR A 521 28.60 100.14 25.75
N SER A 522 28.35 100.09 24.45
CA SER A 522 28.39 98.87 23.62
C SER A 522 29.79 98.53 23.09
N MET A 523 30.70 99.52 22.96
CA MET A 523 32.11 99.33 22.58
C MET A 523 32.89 98.46 23.58
N VAL A 524 32.68 98.67 24.89
CA VAL A 524 33.37 97.91 25.95
C VAL A 524 32.94 96.43 25.97
N ARG A 525 31.67 96.15 25.64
CA ARG A 525 31.12 94.79 25.59
C ARG A 525 31.59 94.01 24.35
N ARG A 526 31.75 94.67 23.19
CA ARG A 526 32.26 94.04 21.95
C ARG A 526 33.76 93.69 22.02
N ARG A 527 34.61 94.54 22.62
CA ARG A 527 36.04 94.21 22.83
C ARG A 527 36.24 92.92 23.66
N ARG A 528 35.33 92.62 24.60
CA ARG A 528 35.35 91.35 25.38
C ARG A 528 34.90 90.12 24.59
N ARG A 529 34.00 90.27 23.60
CA ARG A 529 33.53 89.15 22.75
C ARG A 529 34.56 88.77 21.67
N PHE A 530 35.20 89.75 21.03
CA PHE A 530 36.26 89.49 20.04
C PHE A 530 37.48 88.77 20.64
N ARG A 531 37.79 89.03 21.92
CA ARG A 531 38.93 88.38 22.60
C ARG A 531 38.65 86.95 23.07
N LYS A 532 37.36 86.55 23.20
CA LYS A 532 36.95 85.18 23.55
C LYS A 532 36.74 84.25 22.35
N GLY A 533 36.80 84.76 21.12
CA GLY A 533 36.69 83.98 19.87
C GLY A 533 38.02 83.44 19.32
N LYS A 534 39.12 83.52 20.07
CA LYS A 534 40.43 82.95 19.72
C LYS A 534 40.83 81.82 20.69
N VAL A 535 39.97 80.81 20.89
CA VAL A 535 40.39 79.45 21.30
C VAL A 535 39.32 78.47 20.83
N SER A 536 39.57 77.80 19.71
CA SER A 536 39.26 76.40 19.33
C SER A 536 39.35 76.27 17.82
#